data_AF-A0A3D4XU56-F1
#
_entry.id   AF-A0A3D4XU56-F1
#
_cell.length_a   1.000
_cell.length_b   1.000
_cell.length_c   1.000
_cell.angle_alpha   90.00
_cell.angle_beta   90.00
_cell.angle_gamma   90.00
#
_symmetry.space_group_name_H-M   'P 1'
#
loop_
_entity.id
_entity.type
_entity.pdbx_description
1 polymer ?
#
loop_
_entity_poly.entity_id
_entity_poly.type
_entity_poly.pdbx_seq_one_letter_code
_entity_poly.pdbx_strand_id
1 'polypeptide(L)'
;MKPLYIILLILLKLNANPKPIWINIYIHGTITPHLSLSDFFKVLNQTQKNSVYAEITRIIRSDPFFHQAQPIQELNLKKAFPTKSLKGHGANIFAEFYDKISKKISENTPPIHHYTFGWSGLLTIAARRKAAQKLYEQLARKIKKIEMQNYEPKIRIIGYSHGGTIALYLAHEAHKNRPLSFMIDELILISAPIQPETQKYINSPFFKKIFNFYSNGDRVQASDFLSSITHSFSHKTFLNSFNFKVPDNVTQTQIRFLRKHLIIKTNDGSVKKVPRYDYVNPGHTEMFFFGWAAQWYRKHFPINPLPTALILPKLINEIQKNNLESKHLCATIIPEDEVIIFKNKKNEEKINAPFFPKNELYALQKELVEFRPQNYKIRYKIRVKEAKKNAKKTFQEKLRRKNLQKKLLRSYQEEILKQLTAATMPTNQPLKVVAPAIQVF
;
A
#
# COMPACT_ATOMS: atom_id res chain seq x y z
N MET A 1 52.90 11.99 -6.18
CA MET A 1 52.08 11.19 -7.13
C MET A 1 50.69 10.81 -6.60
N LYS A 2 50.52 10.33 -5.36
CA LYS A 2 49.20 9.98 -4.79
C LYS A 2 48.13 11.09 -4.78
N PRO A 3 48.41 12.37 -4.44
CA PRO A 3 47.37 13.41 -4.40
C PRO A 3 46.83 13.79 -5.79
N LEU A 4 47.68 13.76 -6.82
CA LEU A 4 47.27 14.06 -8.21
C LEU A 4 46.29 12.99 -8.74
N TYR A 5 46.51 11.72 -8.39
CA TYR A 5 45.64 10.61 -8.77
C TYR A 5 44.28 10.69 -8.07
N ILE A 6 44.23 11.15 -6.82
CA ILE A 6 42.97 11.37 -6.09
C ILE A 6 42.18 12.52 -6.71
N ILE A 7 42.82 13.64 -7.04
CA ILE A 7 42.17 14.78 -7.71
C ILE A 7 41.63 14.35 -9.08
N LEU A 8 42.41 13.60 -9.87
CA LEU A 8 41.97 13.08 -11.16
C LEU A 8 40.77 12.12 -11.03
N LEU A 9 40.77 11.23 -10.04
CA LEU A 9 39.63 10.34 -9.77
C LEU A 9 38.38 11.10 -9.30
N ILE A 10 38.55 12.20 -8.57
CA ILE A 10 37.45 13.10 -8.18
C ILE A 10 36.91 13.82 -9.43
N LEU A 11 37.78 14.40 -10.27
CA LEU A 11 37.38 15.07 -11.51
C LEU A 11 36.71 14.12 -12.50
N LEU A 12 37.22 12.89 -12.66
CA LEU A 12 36.60 11.87 -13.50
C LEU A 12 35.23 11.43 -12.96
N LYS A 13 35.06 11.35 -11.63
CA LYS A 13 33.74 11.12 -11.02
C LYS A 13 32.78 12.30 -11.21
N LEU A 14 33.29 13.54 -11.17
CA LEU A 14 32.49 14.75 -11.38
C LEU A 14 32.04 14.89 -12.84
N ASN A 15 32.81 14.37 -13.81
CA ASN A 15 32.47 14.41 -15.23
C ASN A 15 31.62 13.21 -15.71
N ALA A 16 31.43 12.18 -14.89
CA ALA A 16 30.63 11.03 -15.28
C ALA A 16 29.14 11.34 -15.10
N ASN A 17 28.40 11.42 -16.21
CA ASN A 17 26.95 11.59 -16.19
C ASN A 17 26.30 10.56 -15.26
N PRO A 18 25.44 10.99 -14.31
CA PRO A 18 24.82 10.07 -13.36
C PRO A 18 23.95 9.06 -14.10
N LYS A 19 24.03 7.80 -13.70
CA LYS A 19 23.28 6.72 -14.37
C LYS A 19 21.84 6.72 -13.85
N PRO A 20 20.81 6.66 -14.73
CA PRO A 20 19.44 6.61 -14.27
C PRO A 20 19.17 5.31 -13.49
N ILE A 21 18.43 5.40 -12.40
CA ILE A 21 17.98 4.24 -11.62
C ILE A 21 16.55 4.43 -11.14
N TRP A 22 15.71 3.41 -11.29
CA TRP A 22 14.36 3.45 -10.73
C TRP A 22 14.35 3.02 -9.27
N ILE A 23 13.58 3.72 -8.45
CA ILE A 23 13.26 3.37 -7.07
C ILE A 23 11.75 3.10 -7.02
N ASN A 24 11.39 1.82 -6.99
CA ASN A 24 10.00 1.40 -6.85
C ASN A 24 9.66 1.22 -5.37
N ILE A 25 8.57 1.84 -4.91
CA ILE A 25 8.11 1.76 -3.52
C ILE A 25 6.68 1.24 -3.49
N TYR A 26 6.51 0.01 -2.99
CA TYR A 26 5.20 -0.60 -2.79
C TYR A 26 4.64 -0.21 -1.42
N ILE A 27 3.47 0.43 -1.41
CA ILE A 27 2.74 0.79 -0.19
C ILE A 27 1.47 -0.05 -0.12
N HIS A 28 1.46 -0.99 0.82
CA HIS A 28 0.34 -1.89 1.03
C HIS A 28 -0.89 -1.17 1.61
N GLY A 29 -2.06 -1.76 1.40
CA GLY A 29 -3.33 -1.36 2.01
C GLY A 29 -3.46 -1.78 3.47
N THR A 30 -4.64 -1.62 4.04
CA THR A 30 -4.92 -2.16 5.38
C THR A 30 -4.89 -3.69 5.35
N ILE A 31 -4.15 -4.31 6.27
CA ILE A 31 -4.22 -5.75 6.47
C ILE A 31 -5.36 -6.03 7.44
N THR A 32 -6.58 -6.09 6.94
CA THR A 32 -7.70 -6.51 7.77
C THR A 32 -7.72 -8.04 7.87
N PRO A 33 -7.77 -8.61 9.08
CA PRO A 33 -8.31 -9.96 9.21
C PRO A 33 -9.78 -9.92 8.82
N HIS A 34 -10.34 -11.05 8.36
CA HIS A 34 -11.76 -11.19 8.03
C HIS A 34 -12.66 -10.71 9.19
N LEU A 35 -13.04 -9.44 9.17
CA LEU A 35 -14.13 -8.86 9.92
C LEU A 35 -15.22 -8.62 8.88
N SER A 36 -16.47 -8.93 9.24
CA SER A 36 -17.57 -8.39 8.46
C SER A 36 -17.46 -6.87 8.44
N LEU A 37 -17.95 -6.20 7.39
CA LEU A 37 -17.89 -4.73 7.31
C LEU A 37 -18.53 -4.10 8.55
N SER A 38 -19.62 -4.67 9.08
CA SER A 38 -20.27 -4.24 10.32
C SER A 38 -19.38 -4.41 11.56
N ASP A 39 -18.69 -5.54 11.72
CA ASP A 39 -17.73 -5.73 12.82
C ASP A 39 -16.56 -4.75 12.72
N PHE A 40 -16.08 -4.51 11.51
CA PHE A 40 -15.04 -3.54 11.24
C PHE A 40 -15.49 -2.11 11.59
N PHE A 41 -16.73 -1.74 11.29
CA PHE A 41 -17.30 -0.44 11.66
C PHE A 41 -17.47 -0.28 13.18
N LYS A 42 -17.91 -1.32 13.90
CA LYS A 42 -17.94 -1.32 15.38
C LYS A 42 -16.55 -1.10 15.99
N VAL A 43 -15.56 -1.68 15.34
CA VAL A 43 -14.15 -1.64 15.74
C VAL A 43 -13.49 -0.28 15.41
N LEU A 44 -13.95 0.40 14.36
CA LEU A 44 -13.49 1.74 13.96
C LEU A 44 -14.01 2.88 14.86
N ASN A 45 -15.21 2.74 15.42
CA ASN A 45 -15.80 3.72 16.34
C ASN A 45 -15.11 3.78 17.72
N GLN A 46 -14.27 2.79 18.06
CA GLN A 46 -13.47 2.82 19.29
C GLN A 46 -12.16 3.59 19.05
N THR A 47 -11.86 4.59 19.89
CA THR A 47 -10.69 5.49 19.77
C THR A 47 -9.41 4.73 19.36
N GLN A 48 -8.95 5.03 18.15
CA GLN A 48 -8.23 4.09 17.27
C GLN A 48 -6.80 3.69 17.70
N LYS A 49 -6.25 4.26 18.78
CA LYS A 49 -4.92 3.87 19.30
C LYS A 49 -4.98 2.80 20.40
N ASN A 50 -6.07 2.76 21.16
CA ASN A 50 -6.27 1.84 22.28
C ASN A 50 -7.54 1.03 22.03
N SER A 51 -7.51 0.20 21.00
CA SER A 51 -8.62 -0.69 20.68
C SER A 51 -8.10 -2.08 20.33
N VAL A 52 -8.99 -3.07 20.39
CA VAL A 52 -8.71 -4.43 19.92
C VAL A 52 -8.28 -4.40 18.46
N TYR A 53 -8.83 -3.50 17.63
CA TYR A 53 -8.39 -3.28 16.25
C TYR A 53 -6.89 -3.08 16.15
N ALA A 54 -6.38 -2.09 16.88
CA ALA A 54 -5.01 -1.64 16.76
C ALA A 54 -4.05 -2.75 17.19
N GLU A 55 -4.46 -3.51 18.21
CA GLU A 55 -3.73 -4.67 18.69
C GLU A 55 -3.74 -5.82 17.67
N ILE A 56 -4.88 -6.11 17.03
CA ILE A 56 -4.93 -7.12 15.96
C ILE A 56 -4.03 -6.73 14.80
N THR A 57 -4.14 -5.49 14.32
CA THR A 57 -3.32 -5.01 13.20
C THR A 57 -1.84 -5.03 13.57
N ARG A 58 -1.48 -4.68 14.80
CA ARG A 58 -0.10 -4.79 15.31
C ARG A 58 0.41 -6.24 15.22
N ILE A 59 -0.35 -7.20 15.74
CA ILE A 59 0.02 -8.64 15.73
C ILE A 59 0.16 -9.16 14.29
N ILE A 60 -0.82 -8.88 13.43
CA ILE A 60 -0.81 -9.31 12.03
C ILE A 60 0.35 -8.67 11.27
N ARG A 61 0.65 -7.38 11.50
CA ARG A 61 1.78 -6.71 10.84
C ARG A 61 3.12 -7.31 11.23
N SER A 62 3.26 -7.74 12.47
CA SER A 62 4.50 -8.36 12.98
C SER A 62 4.68 -9.82 12.59
N ASP A 63 3.64 -10.51 12.10
CA ASP A 63 3.75 -11.93 11.73
C ASP A 63 4.11 -12.07 10.23
N PRO A 64 5.31 -12.58 9.90
CA PRO A 64 5.77 -12.76 8.50
C PRO A 64 4.84 -13.65 7.67
N PHE A 65 4.00 -14.47 8.30
CA PHE A 65 2.98 -15.26 7.61
C PHE A 65 2.04 -14.39 6.75
N PHE A 66 1.71 -13.17 7.18
CA PHE A 66 0.82 -12.29 6.41
C PHE A 66 1.52 -11.56 5.27
N HIS A 67 2.85 -11.69 5.17
CA HIS A 67 3.66 -11.06 4.13
C HIS A 67 3.77 -11.92 2.86
N GLN A 68 3.26 -13.16 2.90
CA GLN A 68 3.47 -14.14 1.84
C GLN A 68 2.57 -13.95 0.60
N ALA A 69 1.55 -13.08 0.66
CA ALA A 69 0.51 -12.97 -0.38
C ALA A 69 0.45 -11.62 -1.11
N GLN A 70 1.30 -10.66 -0.75
CA GLN A 70 1.33 -9.31 -1.33
C GLN A 70 2.73 -8.68 -1.10
N PRO A 71 3.11 -7.60 -1.81
CA PRO A 71 4.40 -6.95 -1.62
C PRO A 71 4.43 -6.11 -0.34
N ILE A 72 4.69 -6.76 0.78
CA ILE A 72 4.75 -6.16 2.11
C ILE A 72 5.87 -6.77 2.94
N GLN A 73 6.51 -5.96 3.79
CA GLN A 73 7.46 -6.39 4.81
C GLN A 73 7.13 -5.74 6.16
N GLU A 74 8.09 -5.66 7.08
CA GLU A 74 7.94 -4.96 8.36
C GLU A 74 7.72 -3.45 8.16
N LEU A 75 7.50 -2.74 9.27
CA LEU A 75 7.34 -1.28 9.25
C LEU A 75 8.55 -0.57 8.64
N ASN A 76 8.29 0.63 8.12
CA ASN A 76 9.24 1.54 7.48
C ASN A 76 9.65 1.11 6.08
N LEU A 77 10.59 1.84 5.48
CA LEU A 77 11.11 1.56 4.14
C LEU A 77 12.09 0.39 4.19
N LYS A 78 11.76 -0.71 3.51
CA LYS A 78 12.55 -1.95 3.46
C LYS A 78 12.86 -2.30 2.02
N LYS A 79 14.09 -2.71 1.72
CA LYS A 79 14.47 -3.18 0.39
C LYS A 79 13.84 -4.57 0.15
N ALA A 80 13.25 -4.77 -1.02
CA ALA A 80 12.90 -6.08 -1.53
C ALA A 80 14.07 -6.60 -2.36
N PHE A 81 14.50 -7.84 -2.12
CA PHE A 81 15.68 -8.43 -2.77
C PHE A 81 15.24 -9.37 -3.90
N PRO A 82 15.56 -9.07 -5.17
CA PRO A 82 15.17 -9.92 -6.30
C PRO A 82 16.05 -11.17 -6.48
N THR A 83 17.05 -11.45 -5.63
CA THR A 83 18.11 -12.41 -5.97
C THR A 83 18.13 -13.75 -5.22
N LYS A 84 17.22 -13.99 -4.26
CA LYS A 84 16.99 -15.33 -3.66
C LYS A 84 15.54 -15.44 -3.22
N SER A 85 14.64 -15.71 -4.14
CA SER A 85 13.21 -15.82 -3.83
C SER A 85 12.94 -17.11 -3.04
N LEU A 86 12.93 -16.97 -1.72
CA LEU A 86 12.48 -18.01 -0.80
C LEU A 86 10.95 -18.07 -0.86
N LYS A 87 10.39 -19.29 -0.95
CA LYS A 87 8.94 -19.52 -0.89
C LYS A 87 8.34 -18.76 0.30
N GLY A 88 7.29 -17.98 0.05
CA GLY A 88 6.63 -17.16 1.07
C GLY A 88 7.17 -15.74 1.27
N HIS A 89 8.13 -15.25 0.48
CA HIS A 89 8.54 -13.85 0.55
C HIS A 89 7.81 -13.00 -0.49
N GLY A 90 6.56 -12.60 -0.19
CA GLY A 90 5.65 -11.94 -1.15
C GLY A 90 6.23 -10.68 -1.81
N ALA A 91 6.99 -9.86 -1.06
CA ALA A 91 7.68 -8.68 -1.60
C ALA A 91 8.77 -9.02 -2.62
N ASN A 92 9.58 -10.05 -2.36
CA ASN A 92 10.66 -10.46 -3.26
C ASN A 92 10.09 -11.08 -4.53
N ILE A 93 9.10 -11.97 -4.39
CA ILE A 93 8.39 -12.58 -5.53
C ILE A 93 7.76 -11.49 -6.41
N PHE A 94 7.10 -10.50 -5.79
CA PHE A 94 6.47 -9.42 -6.56
C PHE A 94 7.51 -8.58 -7.31
N ALA A 95 8.61 -8.19 -6.65
CA ALA A 95 9.70 -7.43 -7.26
C ALA A 95 10.33 -8.17 -8.44
N GLU A 96 10.59 -9.47 -8.29
CA GLU A 96 11.14 -10.34 -9.33
C GLU A 96 10.24 -10.41 -10.56
N PHE A 97 8.94 -10.67 -10.38
CA PHE A 97 8.00 -10.72 -11.49
C PHE A 97 7.76 -9.35 -12.13
N TYR A 98 7.77 -8.28 -11.33
CA TYR A 98 7.66 -6.92 -11.85
C TYR A 98 8.87 -6.59 -12.73
N ASP A 99 10.09 -6.90 -12.29
CA ASP A 99 11.31 -6.73 -13.09
C ASP A 99 11.29 -7.55 -14.36
N LYS A 100 10.88 -8.82 -14.26
CA LYS A 100 10.78 -9.72 -15.41
C LYS A 100 9.83 -9.16 -16.46
N ILE A 101 8.68 -8.65 -16.05
CA ILE A 101 7.69 -8.03 -16.95
C ILE A 101 8.24 -6.70 -17.51
N SER A 102 8.82 -5.84 -16.67
CA SER A 102 9.37 -4.55 -17.12
C SER A 102 10.49 -4.70 -18.15
N LYS A 103 11.43 -5.63 -17.94
CA LYS A 103 12.54 -5.89 -18.89
C LYS A 103 12.05 -6.38 -20.25
N LYS A 104 10.96 -7.14 -20.29
CA LYS A 104 10.37 -7.60 -21.56
C LYS A 104 9.64 -6.51 -22.33
N ILE A 105 9.19 -5.47 -21.65
CA ILE A 105 8.50 -4.34 -22.28
C ILE A 105 9.50 -3.38 -22.92
N SER A 106 10.66 -3.18 -22.29
CA SER A 106 11.74 -2.32 -22.79
C SER A 106 13.10 -2.90 -22.40
N GLU A 107 13.89 -3.26 -23.41
CA GLU A 107 15.26 -3.78 -23.26
C GLU A 107 16.19 -2.77 -22.55
N ASN A 108 15.91 -1.47 -22.71
CA ASN A 108 16.68 -0.37 -22.13
C ASN A 108 16.13 0.10 -20.77
N THR A 109 15.36 -0.73 -20.07
CA THR A 109 14.85 -0.39 -18.73
C THR A 109 16.04 -0.19 -17.77
N PRO A 110 16.21 1.01 -17.17
CA PRO A 110 17.26 1.23 -16.18
C PRO A 110 17.11 0.26 -14.99
N PRO A 111 18.18 0.00 -14.23
CA PRO A 111 18.09 -0.85 -13.05
C PRO A 111 16.98 -0.38 -12.10
N ILE A 112 16.26 -1.33 -11.51
CA ILE A 112 15.16 -1.04 -10.59
C ILE A 112 15.54 -1.51 -9.18
N HIS A 113 15.51 -0.59 -8.22
CA HIS A 113 15.59 -0.91 -6.81
C HIS A 113 14.20 -0.93 -6.19
N HIS A 114 13.78 -2.11 -5.73
CA HIS A 114 12.48 -2.31 -5.12
C HIS A 114 12.51 -2.14 -3.61
N TYR A 115 11.49 -1.48 -3.09
CA TYR A 115 11.25 -1.29 -1.67
C TYR A 115 9.78 -1.52 -1.36
N THR A 116 9.51 -1.98 -0.14
CA THR A 116 8.19 -1.86 0.47
C THR A 116 8.22 -0.78 1.53
N PHE A 117 7.10 -0.09 1.72
CA PHE A 117 6.92 0.78 2.89
C PHE A 117 5.83 0.19 3.78
N GLY A 118 6.26 -0.37 4.91
CA GLY A 118 5.34 -0.89 5.91
C GLY A 118 4.82 0.19 6.84
N TRP A 119 3.52 0.19 7.08
CA TRP A 119 2.88 1.10 8.03
C TRP A 119 1.91 0.37 8.96
N SER A 120 1.34 1.10 9.92
CA SER A 120 0.56 0.50 11.01
C SER A 120 -0.74 -0.17 10.57
N GLY A 121 -1.25 0.12 9.36
CA GLY A 121 -2.56 -0.34 8.90
C GLY A 121 -3.75 0.29 9.63
N LEU A 122 -3.53 1.31 10.46
CA LEU A 122 -4.62 1.98 11.16
C LEU A 122 -5.33 2.98 10.24
N LEU A 123 -6.65 2.92 10.16
CA LEU A 123 -7.44 3.72 9.22
C LEU A 123 -7.67 5.17 9.66
N THR A 124 -6.89 5.64 10.61
CA THR A 124 -6.97 7.02 11.10
C THR A 124 -6.20 7.92 10.16
N ILE A 125 -6.72 9.13 9.93
CA ILE A 125 -6.00 10.14 9.15
C ILE A 125 -4.68 10.51 9.82
N ALA A 126 -4.66 10.62 11.15
CA ALA A 126 -3.42 10.87 11.89
C ALA A 126 -2.37 9.76 11.65
N ALA A 127 -2.79 8.49 11.58
CA ALA A 127 -1.90 7.38 11.31
C ALA A 127 -1.38 7.41 9.87
N ARG A 128 -2.25 7.69 8.89
CA ARG A 128 -1.87 7.82 7.48
C ARG A 128 -0.92 9.00 7.24
N ARG A 129 -1.19 10.17 7.83
CA ARG A 129 -0.30 11.34 7.78
C ARG A 129 1.05 11.07 8.44
N LYS A 130 1.05 10.46 9.63
CA LYS A 130 2.29 10.04 10.31
C LYS A 130 3.09 9.02 9.49
N ALA A 131 2.41 8.13 8.78
CA ALA A 131 3.06 7.18 7.87
C ALA A 131 3.67 7.89 6.66
N ALA A 132 2.96 8.85 6.05
CA ALA A 132 3.47 9.65 4.94
C ALA A 132 4.70 10.48 5.35
N GLN A 133 4.67 11.13 6.51
CA GLN A 133 5.82 11.86 7.06
C GLN A 133 7.05 10.94 7.19
N LYS A 134 6.88 9.78 7.82
CA LYS A 134 7.97 8.80 7.97
C LYS A 134 8.52 8.31 6.63
N LEU A 135 7.64 8.07 5.65
CA LEU A 135 8.05 7.67 4.31
C LEU A 135 8.86 8.79 3.64
N TYR A 136 8.38 10.03 3.68
CA TYR A 136 9.08 11.18 3.12
C TYR A 136 10.51 11.32 3.67
N GLU A 137 10.65 11.30 5.01
CA GLU A 137 11.96 11.41 5.68
C GLU A 137 12.93 10.28 5.30
N GLN A 138 12.45 9.03 5.25
CA GLN A 138 13.29 7.88 4.92
C GLN A 138 13.66 7.84 3.43
N LEU A 139 12.72 8.24 2.57
CA LEU A 139 12.93 8.32 1.13
C LEU A 139 13.94 9.42 0.79
N ALA A 140 13.82 10.62 1.38
CA ALA A 140 14.81 11.69 1.23
C ALA A 140 16.23 11.23 1.58
N ARG A 141 16.40 10.55 2.72
CA ARG A 141 17.69 9.98 3.14
C ARG A 141 18.20 8.92 2.16
N LYS A 142 17.29 8.12 1.58
CA LYS A 142 17.66 7.07 0.64
C LYS A 142 18.09 7.62 -0.72
N ILE A 143 17.41 8.65 -1.21
CA ILE A 143 17.73 9.36 -2.45
C ILE A 143 19.12 9.97 -2.36
N LYS A 144 19.39 10.73 -1.29
CA LYS A 144 20.73 11.30 -1.06
C LYS A 144 21.83 10.25 -1.09
N LYS A 145 21.58 9.06 -0.50
CA LYS A 145 22.54 7.94 -0.55
C LYS A 145 22.77 7.37 -1.94
N ILE A 146 21.76 7.39 -2.81
CA ILE A 146 21.85 6.91 -4.19
C ILE A 146 22.55 7.94 -5.07
N GLU A 147 22.26 9.22 -4.88
CA GLU A 147 22.96 10.33 -5.56
C GLU A 147 24.46 10.34 -5.23
N MET A 148 24.83 10.10 -3.97
CA MET A 148 26.24 9.92 -3.56
C MET A 148 26.95 8.74 -4.23
N GLN A 149 26.21 7.83 -4.88
CA GLN A 149 26.74 6.71 -5.66
C GLN A 149 26.79 7.02 -7.18
N ASN A 150 26.64 8.29 -7.57
CA ASN A 150 26.58 8.77 -8.96
C ASN A 150 25.43 8.17 -9.79
N TYR A 151 24.26 8.01 -9.16
CA TYR A 151 23.01 7.65 -9.84
C TYR A 151 22.03 8.81 -9.83
N GLU A 152 21.22 8.89 -10.87
CA GLU A 152 20.07 9.79 -10.98
C GLU A 152 18.79 9.01 -10.62
N PRO A 153 18.25 9.19 -9.40
CA PRO A 153 17.09 8.41 -8.96
C PRO A 153 15.80 8.92 -9.60
N LYS A 154 15.08 8.01 -10.26
CA LYS A 154 13.68 8.16 -10.68
C LYS A 154 12.76 7.41 -9.73
N ILE A 155 11.69 8.04 -9.26
CA ILE A 155 10.90 7.52 -8.15
C ILE A 155 9.51 7.12 -8.63
N ARG A 156 9.16 5.86 -8.37
CA ARG A 156 7.83 5.30 -8.62
C ARG A 156 7.21 4.84 -7.31
N ILE A 157 6.06 5.41 -6.95
CA ILE A 157 5.28 4.96 -5.79
C ILE A 157 4.08 4.18 -6.28
N ILE A 158 3.92 2.97 -5.75
CA ILE A 158 2.82 2.06 -6.08
C ILE A 158 1.98 1.87 -4.82
N GLY A 159 0.92 2.65 -4.71
CA GLY A 159 0.03 2.68 -3.55
C GLY A 159 -1.24 1.86 -3.78
N TYR A 160 -1.42 0.80 -3.01
CA TYR A 160 -2.62 -0.03 -3.05
C TYR A 160 -3.59 0.31 -1.92
N SER A 161 -4.89 0.43 -2.23
CA SER A 161 -5.92 0.73 -1.23
C SER A 161 -5.52 1.98 -0.42
N HIS A 162 -5.59 1.95 0.91
CA HIS A 162 -5.13 3.06 1.76
C HIS A 162 -3.63 3.37 1.68
N GLY A 163 -2.82 2.49 1.12
CA GLY A 163 -1.44 2.81 0.74
C GLY A 163 -1.38 3.93 -0.31
N GLY A 164 -2.38 4.02 -1.19
CA GLY A 164 -2.55 5.14 -2.11
C GLY A 164 -2.85 6.46 -1.38
N THR A 165 -3.67 6.42 -0.32
CA THR A 165 -3.93 7.60 0.51
C THR A 165 -2.65 8.11 1.20
N ILE A 166 -1.79 7.20 1.68
CA ILE A 166 -0.47 7.57 2.24
C ILE A 166 0.41 8.23 1.17
N ALA A 167 0.42 7.67 -0.04
CA ALA A 167 1.17 8.23 -1.16
C ALA A 167 0.71 9.66 -1.49
N LEU A 168 -0.60 9.91 -1.53
CA LEU A 168 -1.16 11.25 -1.74
C LEU A 168 -0.75 12.25 -0.63
N TYR A 169 -0.74 11.81 0.64
CA TYR A 169 -0.26 12.65 1.74
C TYR A 169 1.23 13.01 1.66
N LEU A 170 2.05 12.35 0.84
CA LEU A 170 3.44 12.79 0.64
C LEU A 170 3.50 14.20 0.06
N ALA A 171 2.51 14.62 -0.74
CA ALA A 171 2.46 15.99 -1.25
C ALA A 171 2.31 17.03 -0.13
N HIS A 172 1.57 16.68 0.92
CA HIS A 172 1.44 17.51 2.12
C HIS A 172 2.77 17.69 2.83
N GLU A 173 3.54 16.60 2.96
CA GLU A 173 4.85 16.64 3.61
C GLU A 173 5.91 17.31 2.73
N ALA A 174 5.84 17.12 1.42
CA ALA A 174 6.67 17.83 0.45
C ALA A 174 6.46 19.35 0.51
N HIS A 175 5.22 19.82 0.64
CA HIS A 175 4.92 21.24 0.79
C HIS A 175 5.55 21.87 2.05
N LYS A 176 5.58 21.13 3.17
CA LYS A 176 6.22 21.59 4.41
C LYS A 176 7.74 21.66 4.33
N ASN A 177 8.36 20.82 3.50
CA ASN A 177 9.81 20.67 3.39
C ASN A 177 10.31 21.31 2.08
N ARG A 178 10.05 22.61 1.89
CA ARG A 178 10.60 23.37 0.76
C ARG A 178 11.97 23.97 1.11
N PRO A 179 12.95 23.99 0.18
CA PRO A 179 12.90 23.48 -1.19
C PRO A 179 12.78 21.95 -1.25
N LEU A 180 12.13 21.43 -2.31
CA LEU A 180 11.86 20.00 -2.44
C LEU A 180 13.18 19.21 -2.51
N SER A 181 13.32 18.20 -1.66
CA SER A 181 14.47 17.28 -1.72
C SER A 181 14.42 16.32 -2.90
N PHE A 182 13.24 16.09 -3.48
CA PHE A 182 13.01 15.22 -4.64
C PHE A 182 11.60 15.43 -5.20
N MET A 183 11.29 14.80 -6.34
CA MET A 183 9.95 14.71 -6.93
C MET A 183 9.60 13.25 -7.20
N ILE A 184 8.31 12.93 -7.26
CA ILE A 184 7.84 11.60 -7.65
C ILE A 184 7.58 11.59 -9.15
N ASP A 185 8.37 10.82 -9.90
CA ASP A 185 8.20 10.68 -11.35
C ASP A 185 6.88 10.00 -11.70
N GLU A 186 6.53 8.93 -10.97
CA GLU A 186 5.29 8.20 -11.19
C GLU A 186 4.59 7.82 -9.88
N LEU A 187 3.35 8.26 -9.73
CA LEU A 187 2.44 7.78 -8.71
C LEU A 187 1.42 6.82 -9.33
N ILE A 188 1.44 5.56 -8.95
CA ILE A 188 0.51 4.52 -9.38
C ILE A 188 -0.42 4.18 -8.21
N LEU A 189 -1.69 4.56 -8.33
CA LEU A 189 -2.75 4.26 -7.38
C LEU A 189 -3.51 3.03 -7.87
N ILE A 190 -3.64 2.02 -7.02
CA ILE A 190 -4.31 0.75 -7.34
C ILE A 190 -5.42 0.54 -6.33
N SER A 191 -6.68 0.56 -6.78
CA SER A 191 -7.82 0.36 -5.89
C SER A 191 -7.83 1.33 -4.69
N ALA A 192 -7.24 2.51 -4.84
CA ALA A 192 -7.10 3.47 -3.76
C ALA A 192 -8.43 4.21 -3.55
N PRO A 193 -9.01 4.23 -2.34
CA PRO A 193 -10.19 5.05 -2.09
C PRO A 193 -9.82 6.51 -2.27
N ILE A 194 -10.46 7.20 -3.22
CA ILE A 194 -10.24 8.61 -3.47
C ILE A 194 -11.10 9.40 -2.50
N GLN A 195 -10.46 9.95 -1.47
CA GLN A 195 -11.13 10.64 -0.38
C GLN A 195 -11.15 12.16 -0.63
N PRO A 196 -12.22 12.89 -0.25
CA PRO A 196 -12.31 14.33 -0.46
C PRO A 196 -11.13 15.13 0.11
N GLU A 197 -10.56 14.70 1.23
CA GLU A 197 -9.44 15.40 1.89
C GLU A 197 -8.10 15.19 1.18
N THR A 198 -7.99 14.15 0.36
CA THR A 198 -6.74 13.79 -0.36
C THR A 198 -6.77 14.08 -1.85
N GLN A 199 -7.94 14.24 -2.46
CA GLN A 199 -8.03 14.50 -3.91
C GLN A 199 -7.22 15.73 -4.34
N LYS A 200 -7.19 16.79 -3.53
CA LYS A 200 -6.46 18.04 -3.82
C LYS A 200 -4.96 17.84 -4.00
N TYR A 201 -4.38 16.77 -3.44
CA TYR A 201 -2.95 16.54 -3.51
C TYR A 201 -2.46 16.14 -4.91
N ILE A 202 -3.35 15.70 -5.81
CA ILE A 202 -2.95 15.40 -7.20
C ILE A 202 -2.57 16.65 -7.99
N ASN A 203 -3.00 17.85 -7.55
CA ASN A 203 -2.61 19.14 -8.15
C ASN A 203 -1.21 19.59 -7.70
N SER A 204 -0.54 18.84 -6.81
CA SER A 204 0.80 19.19 -6.38
C SER A 204 1.81 18.92 -7.49
N PRO A 205 2.74 19.85 -7.78
CA PRO A 205 3.83 19.62 -8.74
C PRO A 205 4.83 18.57 -8.23
N PHE A 206 4.67 18.09 -7.00
CA PHE A 206 5.47 17.00 -6.43
C PHE A 206 5.29 15.68 -7.20
N PHE A 207 4.16 15.47 -7.88
CA PHE A 207 3.91 14.30 -8.73
C PHE A 207 4.00 14.70 -10.22
N LYS A 208 4.96 14.12 -10.96
CA LYS A 208 5.09 14.40 -12.41
C LYS A 208 4.00 13.71 -13.22
N LYS A 209 3.74 12.43 -12.94
CA LYS A 209 2.67 11.62 -13.56
C LYS A 209 1.90 10.83 -12.53
N ILE A 210 0.58 10.73 -12.70
CA ILE A 210 -0.32 9.99 -11.81
C ILE A 210 -1.16 9.01 -12.65
N PHE A 211 -1.10 7.73 -12.30
CA PHE A 211 -1.94 6.68 -12.88
C PHE A 211 -2.88 6.13 -11.81
N ASN A 212 -4.20 6.30 -11.99
CA ASN A 212 -5.21 5.72 -11.11
C ASN A 212 -5.87 4.51 -11.77
N PHE A 213 -5.54 3.31 -11.31
CA PHE A 213 -6.14 2.06 -11.76
C PHE A 213 -7.21 1.59 -10.79
N TYR A 214 -8.43 1.42 -11.29
CA TYR A 214 -9.60 1.03 -10.49
C TYR A 214 -10.41 -0.05 -11.19
N SER A 215 -11.38 -0.64 -10.48
CA SER A 215 -12.30 -1.61 -11.08
C SER A 215 -13.73 -1.50 -10.58
N ASN A 216 -14.68 -1.86 -11.44
CA ASN A 216 -16.08 -1.95 -11.04
C ASN A 216 -16.33 -3.16 -10.10
N GLY A 217 -15.48 -4.18 -10.15
CA GLY A 217 -15.53 -5.35 -9.27
C GLY A 217 -15.01 -5.07 -7.86
N ASP A 218 -14.30 -3.95 -7.67
CA ASP A 218 -13.84 -3.50 -6.37
C ASP A 218 -14.96 -2.75 -5.64
N ARG A 219 -15.53 -3.39 -4.62
CA ARG A 219 -16.54 -2.78 -3.74
C ARG A 219 -15.91 -2.04 -2.56
N VAL A 220 -14.68 -2.38 -2.17
CA VAL A 220 -14.01 -1.80 -0.98
C VAL A 220 -13.71 -0.32 -1.22
N GLN A 221 -13.27 0.03 -2.43
CA GLN A 221 -12.87 1.39 -2.79
C GLN A 221 -13.99 2.43 -2.62
N ALA A 222 -15.27 2.04 -2.76
CA ALA A 222 -16.42 2.95 -2.62
C ALA A 222 -17.12 2.86 -1.25
N SER A 223 -16.83 1.82 -0.46
CA SER A 223 -17.45 1.61 0.86
C SER A 223 -16.67 2.27 2.00
N ASP A 224 -15.63 3.03 1.71
CA ASP A 224 -14.78 3.69 2.70
C ASP A 224 -15.34 5.07 3.10
N PHE A 225 -16.45 5.06 3.84
CA PHE A 225 -17.05 6.28 4.40
C PHE A 225 -16.53 6.62 5.81
N LEU A 226 -16.08 5.63 6.58
CA LEU A 226 -15.67 5.84 7.98
C LEU A 226 -14.26 6.36 8.17
N SER A 227 -13.40 6.29 7.15
CA SER A 227 -12.02 6.77 7.29
C SER A 227 -11.83 8.20 6.77
N SER A 228 -12.90 8.84 6.31
CA SER A 228 -12.97 10.26 5.93
C SER A 228 -13.42 11.14 7.10
N ILE A 229 -12.93 12.38 7.17
CA ILE A 229 -13.37 13.40 8.17
C ILE A 229 -14.83 13.78 7.94
N THR A 230 -15.26 13.83 6.68
CA THR A 230 -16.58 14.31 6.31
C THR A 230 -17.62 13.19 6.32
N HIS A 231 -17.22 11.96 6.68
CA HIS A 231 -18.04 10.75 6.53
C HIS A 231 -18.62 10.56 5.11
N SER A 232 -18.01 11.19 4.11
CA SER A 232 -18.43 11.09 2.71
C SER A 232 -17.91 9.79 2.12
N PHE A 233 -18.69 9.20 1.21
CA PHE A 233 -18.24 8.04 0.45
C PHE A 233 -17.01 8.40 -0.39
N SER A 234 -15.98 7.56 -0.33
CA SER A 234 -14.85 7.62 -1.23
C SER A 234 -15.28 7.30 -2.67
N HIS A 235 -14.58 7.88 -3.63
CA HIS A 235 -14.78 7.60 -5.05
C HIS A 235 -13.73 6.62 -5.57
N LYS A 236 -14.05 6.00 -6.72
CA LYS A 236 -13.08 5.19 -7.47
C LYS A 236 -12.13 6.03 -8.33
N THR A 237 -12.58 7.24 -8.64
CA THR A 237 -11.95 8.19 -9.55
C THR A 237 -11.90 9.56 -8.93
N PHE A 238 -10.93 10.37 -9.33
CA PHE A 238 -10.96 11.81 -9.14
C PHE A 238 -12.05 12.39 -10.03
N LEU A 239 -12.90 13.25 -9.45
CA LEU A 239 -14.04 13.85 -10.13
C LEU A 239 -13.80 15.35 -10.26
N ASN A 240 -14.14 15.92 -11.41
CA ASN A 240 -14.20 17.37 -11.54
C ASN A 240 -15.36 17.90 -10.67
N SER A 241 -15.14 19.04 -10.03
CA SER A 241 -16.16 19.80 -9.32
C SER A 241 -15.93 21.30 -9.56
N PHE A 242 -16.84 22.15 -9.09
CA PHE A 242 -16.75 23.60 -9.28
C PHE A 242 -15.41 24.19 -8.79
N ASN A 243 -14.87 23.68 -7.67
CA ASN A 243 -13.63 24.16 -7.06
C ASN A 243 -12.42 23.25 -7.29
N PHE A 244 -12.54 22.23 -8.15
CA PHE A 244 -11.49 21.26 -8.37
C PHE A 244 -11.55 20.66 -9.77
N LYS A 245 -10.47 20.82 -10.52
CA LYS A 245 -10.27 20.18 -11.81
C LYS A 245 -9.22 19.09 -11.68
N VAL A 246 -9.50 17.92 -12.25
CA VAL A 246 -8.50 16.86 -12.39
C VAL A 246 -7.42 17.36 -13.36
N PRO A 247 -6.14 17.40 -12.95
CA PRO A 247 -5.05 17.93 -13.75
C PRO A 247 -4.64 16.98 -14.87
N ASP A 248 -4.03 17.51 -15.92
CA ASP A 248 -3.68 16.75 -17.10
C ASP A 248 -2.56 15.71 -16.84
N ASN A 249 -1.81 15.81 -15.75
CA ASN A 249 -0.85 14.75 -15.38
C ASN A 249 -1.51 13.49 -14.80
N VAL A 250 -2.85 13.43 -14.71
CA VAL A 250 -3.61 12.30 -14.17
C VAL A 250 -4.26 11.48 -15.28
N THR A 251 -3.90 10.20 -15.34
CA THR A 251 -4.55 9.19 -16.18
C THR A 251 -5.39 8.27 -15.30
N GLN A 252 -6.69 8.12 -15.59
CA GLN A 252 -7.59 7.26 -14.83
C GLN A 252 -8.02 6.07 -15.67
N THR A 253 -7.77 4.84 -15.23
CA THR A 253 -8.03 3.64 -16.04
C THR A 253 -8.87 2.64 -15.26
N GLN A 254 -10.09 2.38 -15.76
CA GLN A 254 -10.86 1.23 -15.32
C GLN A 254 -10.27 -0.04 -15.92
N ILE A 255 -9.94 -1.02 -15.09
CA ILE A 255 -9.50 -2.35 -15.52
C ILE A 255 -10.68 -3.33 -15.50
N ARG A 256 -10.84 -4.04 -16.61
CA ARG A 256 -11.71 -5.22 -16.72
C ARG A 256 -11.08 -6.24 -17.66
N PHE A 257 -11.44 -7.51 -17.48
CA PHE A 257 -11.06 -8.58 -18.39
C PHE A 257 -12.29 -9.04 -19.17
N LEU A 258 -12.11 -9.48 -20.40
CA LEU A 258 -13.10 -10.26 -21.13
C LEU A 258 -12.63 -11.70 -21.17
N ARG A 259 -13.43 -12.60 -20.61
CA ARG A 259 -13.23 -14.04 -20.74
C ARG A 259 -14.13 -14.52 -21.88
N LYS A 260 -13.59 -15.33 -22.80
CA LYS A 260 -14.36 -15.87 -23.94
C LYS A 260 -14.92 -17.27 -23.72
N HIS A 261 -14.40 -17.99 -22.72
CA HIS A 261 -14.80 -19.37 -22.45
C HIS A 261 -15.01 -19.60 -20.95
N LEU A 262 -16.09 -20.28 -20.60
CA LEU A 262 -16.30 -20.85 -19.27
C LEU A 262 -15.70 -22.26 -19.23
N ILE A 263 -14.91 -22.53 -18.20
CA ILE A 263 -14.36 -23.85 -17.92
C ILE A 263 -15.31 -24.55 -16.94
N ILE A 264 -16.02 -25.57 -17.41
CA ILE A 264 -16.95 -26.37 -16.61
C ILE A 264 -16.32 -27.75 -16.37
N LYS A 265 -16.27 -28.17 -15.11
CA LYS A 265 -15.93 -29.56 -14.77
C LYS A 265 -17.19 -30.41 -14.89
N THR A 266 -17.12 -31.49 -15.64
CA THR A 266 -18.19 -32.47 -15.80
C THR A 266 -18.11 -33.53 -14.70
N ASN A 267 -19.17 -34.33 -14.54
CA ASN A 267 -19.28 -35.32 -13.48
C ASN A 267 -18.23 -36.44 -13.57
N ASP A 268 -17.75 -36.73 -14.78
CA ASP A 268 -16.66 -37.67 -15.10
C ASP A 268 -15.26 -37.10 -14.78
N GLY A 269 -15.17 -35.86 -14.30
CA GLY A 269 -13.91 -35.16 -14.04
C GLY A 269 -13.27 -34.51 -15.26
N SER A 270 -13.84 -34.68 -16.47
CA SER A 270 -13.36 -33.98 -17.66
C SER A 270 -13.70 -32.48 -17.62
N VAL A 271 -13.14 -31.72 -18.55
CA VAL A 271 -13.23 -30.26 -18.57
C VAL A 271 -13.80 -29.81 -19.89
N LYS A 272 -15.03 -29.28 -19.87
CA LYS A 272 -15.70 -28.70 -21.03
C LYS A 272 -15.45 -27.19 -21.10
N LYS A 273 -14.94 -26.71 -22.24
CA LYS A 273 -14.87 -25.28 -22.55
C LYS A 273 -16.16 -24.87 -23.26
N VAL A 274 -16.94 -23.99 -22.64
CA VAL A 274 -18.18 -23.45 -23.22
C VAL A 274 -17.95 -22.01 -23.64
N PRO A 275 -18.18 -21.63 -24.90
CA PRO A 275 -18.12 -20.22 -25.33
C PRO A 275 -19.02 -19.36 -24.45
N ARG A 276 -18.44 -18.36 -23.79
CA ARG A 276 -19.15 -17.42 -22.91
C ARG A 276 -18.35 -16.14 -22.79
N TYR A 277 -18.91 -15.04 -23.27
CA TYR A 277 -18.31 -13.71 -23.24
C TYR A 277 -18.70 -12.98 -21.95
N ASP A 278 -17.87 -13.10 -20.92
CA ASP A 278 -18.11 -12.48 -19.63
C ASP A 278 -17.09 -11.38 -19.34
N TYR A 279 -17.58 -10.20 -18.97
CA TYR A 279 -16.73 -9.19 -18.34
C TYR A 279 -16.40 -9.60 -16.90
N VAL A 280 -15.13 -9.86 -16.64
CA VAL A 280 -14.59 -10.16 -15.31
C VAL A 280 -13.88 -8.91 -14.78
N ASN A 281 -14.56 -8.15 -13.92
CA ASN A 281 -13.96 -7.01 -13.25
C ASN A 281 -13.17 -7.48 -12.02
N PRO A 282 -11.86 -7.21 -11.88
CA PRO A 282 -11.09 -7.60 -10.70
C PRO A 282 -11.68 -7.03 -9.40
N GLY A 283 -11.73 -7.86 -8.37
CA GLY A 283 -12.04 -7.44 -7.01
C GLY A 283 -10.84 -6.82 -6.31
N HIS A 284 -11.06 -6.25 -5.11
CA HIS A 284 -10.00 -5.58 -4.34
C HIS A 284 -8.74 -6.45 -4.17
N THR A 285 -8.92 -7.73 -3.84
CA THR A 285 -7.82 -8.68 -3.63
C THR A 285 -7.08 -8.99 -4.93
N GLU A 286 -7.77 -9.23 -6.04
CA GLU A 286 -7.15 -9.59 -7.32
C GLU A 286 -6.33 -8.46 -7.93
N MET A 287 -6.61 -7.21 -7.53
CA MET A 287 -5.83 -6.07 -7.98
C MET A 287 -4.39 -6.10 -7.47
N PHE A 288 -4.09 -6.72 -6.33
CA PHE A 288 -2.76 -6.57 -5.69
C PHE A 288 -2.19 -7.82 -4.99
N PHE A 289 -3.03 -8.79 -4.65
CA PHE A 289 -2.60 -10.01 -3.97
C PHE A 289 -2.40 -11.16 -4.96
N PHE A 290 -1.47 -12.07 -4.64
CA PHE A 290 -1.32 -13.32 -5.38
C PHE A 290 -2.55 -14.24 -5.26
N GLY A 291 -2.75 -15.14 -6.23
CA GLY A 291 -3.90 -16.04 -6.31
C GLY A 291 -4.06 -17.04 -5.15
N TRP A 292 -3.02 -17.21 -4.33
CA TRP A 292 -3.09 -17.98 -3.10
C TRP A 292 -3.58 -17.18 -1.89
N ALA A 293 -3.77 -15.86 -2.01
CA ALA A 293 -4.43 -15.05 -1.01
C ALA A 293 -5.80 -15.64 -0.65
N ALA A 294 -6.31 -15.24 0.51
CA ALA A 294 -7.49 -15.82 1.12
C ALA A 294 -8.76 -15.69 0.25
N GLN A 295 -9.85 -16.25 0.77
CA GLN A 295 -11.18 -16.61 0.22
C GLN A 295 -11.78 -15.83 -0.97
N TRP A 296 -11.30 -14.63 -1.34
CA TRP A 296 -11.90 -13.74 -2.33
C TRP A 296 -11.15 -13.66 -3.66
N TYR A 297 -9.98 -14.28 -3.78
CA TYR A 297 -9.32 -14.42 -5.07
C TYR A 297 -9.99 -15.53 -5.88
N ARG A 298 -10.60 -15.20 -7.03
CA ARG A 298 -11.36 -16.16 -7.83
C ARG A 298 -10.41 -17.10 -8.57
N LYS A 299 -10.63 -18.41 -8.43
CA LYS A 299 -9.84 -19.45 -9.13
C LYS A 299 -9.89 -19.34 -10.66
N HIS A 300 -10.99 -18.78 -11.19
CA HIS A 300 -11.24 -18.60 -12.62
C HIS A 300 -10.94 -17.17 -13.10
N PHE A 301 -10.23 -16.37 -12.31
CA PHE A 301 -9.80 -15.04 -12.73
C PHE A 301 -8.83 -15.18 -13.92
N PRO A 302 -8.97 -14.40 -15.02
CA PRO A 302 -8.26 -14.68 -16.28
C PRO A 302 -6.74 -14.76 -16.18
N ILE A 303 -6.13 -14.03 -15.25
CA ILE A 303 -4.67 -14.04 -15.04
C ILE A 303 -4.23 -14.75 -13.74
N ASN A 304 -5.10 -15.52 -13.07
CA ASN A 304 -4.76 -16.28 -11.86
C ASN A 304 -3.48 -17.14 -12.06
N PRO A 305 -2.46 -17.09 -11.16
CA PRO A 305 -2.43 -16.42 -9.85
C PRO A 305 -1.78 -15.03 -9.82
N LEU A 306 -1.54 -14.40 -10.97
CA LEU A 306 -0.95 -13.06 -11.05
C LEU A 306 -1.93 -12.01 -10.52
N PRO A 307 -1.55 -11.12 -9.58
CA PRO A 307 -2.31 -9.91 -9.33
C PRO A 307 -2.30 -8.99 -10.56
N THR A 308 -3.38 -8.24 -10.78
CA THR A 308 -3.45 -7.21 -11.83
C THR A 308 -2.30 -6.20 -11.72
N ALA A 309 -1.84 -5.90 -10.51
CA ALA A 309 -0.71 -4.99 -10.28
C ALA A 309 0.59 -5.37 -11.01
N LEU A 310 0.83 -6.67 -11.26
CA LEU A 310 2.04 -7.11 -11.97
C LEU A 310 2.00 -6.79 -13.47
N ILE A 311 0.82 -6.65 -14.07
CA ILE A 311 0.69 -6.33 -15.50
C ILE A 311 0.59 -4.82 -15.76
N LEU A 312 0.61 -3.98 -14.72
CA LEU A 312 0.54 -2.52 -14.88
C LEU A 312 1.69 -1.92 -15.69
N PRO A 313 2.96 -2.40 -15.61
CA PRO A 313 4.01 -1.91 -16.50
C PRO A 313 3.61 -2.03 -17.97
N LYS A 314 2.96 -3.13 -18.36
CA LYS A 314 2.47 -3.34 -19.72
C LYS A 314 1.38 -2.33 -20.07
N LEU A 315 0.40 -2.14 -19.19
CA LEU A 315 -0.67 -1.17 -19.41
C LEU A 315 -0.14 0.26 -19.53
N ILE A 316 0.75 0.69 -18.62
CA ILE A 316 1.34 2.04 -18.63
C ILE A 316 2.14 2.26 -19.90
N ASN A 317 2.96 1.28 -20.30
CA ASN A 317 3.70 1.36 -21.54
C ASN A 317 2.78 1.51 -22.77
N GLU A 318 1.71 0.72 -22.87
CA GLU A 318 0.77 0.87 -23.99
C GLU A 318 0.00 2.19 -23.94
N ILE A 319 -0.36 2.69 -22.75
CA ILE A 319 -0.96 4.02 -22.59
C ILE A 319 -0.02 5.11 -23.12
N GLN A 320 1.26 5.03 -22.79
CA GLN A 320 2.28 6.00 -23.22
C GLN A 320 2.55 5.91 -24.72
N LYS A 321 2.79 4.70 -25.26
CA LYS A 321 3.04 4.48 -26.69
C LYS A 321 1.89 4.97 -27.58
N ASN A 322 0.66 4.93 -27.08
CA ASN A 322 -0.53 5.33 -27.84
C ASN A 322 -1.03 6.75 -27.47
N ASN A 323 -0.24 7.57 -26.79
CA ASN A 323 -0.62 8.94 -26.39
C ASN A 323 -1.99 8.99 -25.69
N LEU A 324 -2.21 8.05 -24.77
CA LEU A 324 -3.43 7.94 -23.98
C LEU A 324 -3.29 8.53 -22.56
N GLU A 325 -2.16 9.16 -22.26
CA GLU A 325 -1.95 9.88 -21.00
C GLU A 325 -2.99 11.01 -20.84
N SER A 326 -3.26 11.42 -19.60
CA SER A 326 -4.22 12.50 -19.27
C SER A 326 -5.69 12.16 -19.54
N LYS A 327 -6.01 10.93 -19.96
CA LYS A 327 -7.38 10.51 -20.34
C LYS A 327 -8.06 9.68 -19.23
N HIS A 328 -9.39 9.57 -19.35
CA HIS A 328 -10.20 8.62 -18.59
C HIS A 328 -10.51 7.40 -19.45
N LEU A 329 -9.87 6.28 -19.16
CA LEU A 329 -9.85 5.08 -19.99
C LEU A 329 -10.65 3.93 -19.36
N CYS A 330 -11.09 3.01 -20.22
CA CYS A 330 -11.46 1.65 -19.87
C CYS A 330 -10.53 0.70 -20.63
N ALA A 331 -9.67 -0.03 -19.90
CA ALA A 331 -8.81 -1.07 -20.46
C ALA A 331 -9.53 -2.42 -20.36
N THR A 332 -9.95 -2.97 -21.50
CA THR A 332 -10.53 -4.31 -21.61
C THR A 332 -9.45 -5.27 -22.06
N ILE A 333 -8.97 -6.10 -21.14
CA ILE A 333 -7.90 -7.06 -21.40
C ILE A 333 -8.52 -8.38 -21.83
N ILE A 334 -8.08 -8.94 -22.95
CA ILE A 334 -8.57 -10.21 -23.50
C ILE A 334 -7.36 -11.15 -23.64
N PRO A 335 -6.98 -11.87 -22.57
CA PRO A 335 -5.81 -12.75 -22.61
C PRO A 335 -5.88 -13.80 -23.72
N GLU A 336 -7.07 -14.32 -24.03
CA GLU A 336 -7.30 -15.30 -25.08
C GLU A 336 -7.12 -14.76 -26.50
N ASP A 337 -7.06 -13.45 -26.68
CA ASP A 337 -6.80 -12.80 -27.97
C ASP A 337 -5.49 -12.02 -27.96
N GLU A 338 -4.77 -12.04 -26.84
CA GLU A 338 -3.49 -11.33 -26.68
C GLU A 338 -3.64 -9.81 -26.97
N VAL A 339 -4.78 -9.23 -26.62
CA VAL A 339 -5.10 -7.82 -26.89
C VAL A 339 -5.62 -7.07 -25.66
N ILE A 340 -5.31 -5.78 -25.60
CA ILE A 340 -5.92 -4.80 -24.71
C ILE A 340 -6.71 -3.82 -25.59
N ILE A 341 -7.99 -3.64 -25.31
CA ILE A 341 -8.81 -2.60 -25.94
C ILE A 341 -8.91 -1.43 -24.97
N PHE A 342 -8.22 -0.33 -25.26
CA PHE A 342 -8.40 0.93 -24.57
C PHE A 342 -9.57 1.69 -25.17
N LYS A 343 -10.53 2.07 -24.34
CA LYS A 343 -11.65 2.92 -24.73
C LYS A 343 -11.61 4.21 -23.92
N ASN A 344 -11.52 5.36 -24.56
CA ASN A 344 -11.65 6.65 -23.90
C ASN A 344 -13.12 6.87 -23.53
N LYS A 345 -13.40 7.15 -22.26
CA LYS A 345 -14.77 7.29 -21.75
C LYS A 345 -15.45 8.60 -22.13
N LYS A 346 -14.70 9.60 -22.59
CA LYS A 346 -15.26 10.91 -22.97
C LYS A 346 -15.74 10.94 -24.42
N ASN A 347 -14.92 10.42 -25.35
CA ASN A 347 -15.18 10.48 -26.79
C ASN A 347 -15.41 9.10 -27.43
N GLU A 348 -15.42 8.03 -26.63
CA GLU A 348 -15.69 6.64 -27.05
C GLU A 348 -14.66 6.04 -28.02
N GLU A 349 -13.57 6.76 -28.30
CA GLU A 349 -12.45 6.32 -29.14
C GLU A 349 -11.83 5.02 -28.61
N LYS A 350 -11.53 4.09 -29.53
CA LYS A 350 -10.96 2.77 -29.20
C LYS A 350 -9.60 2.60 -29.84
N ILE A 351 -8.66 2.10 -29.05
CA ILE A 351 -7.33 1.70 -29.50
C ILE A 351 -7.10 0.25 -29.08
N ASN A 352 -6.71 -0.59 -30.05
CA ASN A 352 -6.26 -1.95 -29.79
C ASN A 352 -4.75 -1.92 -29.59
N ALA A 353 -4.27 -2.48 -28.48
CA ALA A 353 -2.87 -2.62 -28.18
C ALA A 353 -2.54 -4.08 -27.87
N PRO A 354 -1.32 -4.56 -28.17
CA PRO A 354 -0.94 -5.94 -27.87
C PRO A 354 -0.89 -6.17 -26.36
N PHE A 355 -1.41 -7.31 -25.90
CA PHE A 355 -1.19 -7.85 -24.55
C PHE A 355 0.00 -8.83 -24.56
N PHE A 356 0.16 -9.63 -23.51
CA PHE A 356 1.14 -10.72 -23.51
C PHE A 356 0.69 -11.84 -24.45
N PRO A 357 1.62 -12.45 -25.20
CA PRO A 357 1.41 -13.74 -25.82
C PRO A 357 0.93 -14.78 -24.80
N LYS A 358 0.02 -15.69 -25.20
CA LYS A 358 -0.57 -16.70 -24.31
C LYS A 358 0.46 -17.60 -23.66
N ASN A 359 1.44 -18.05 -24.45
CA ASN A 359 2.53 -18.91 -23.98
C ASN A 359 3.36 -18.20 -22.89
N GLU A 360 3.60 -16.90 -23.05
CA GLU A 360 4.30 -16.10 -22.07
C GLU A 360 3.47 -15.90 -20.79
N LEU A 361 2.21 -15.52 -20.92
CA LEU A 361 1.33 -15.36 -19.77
C LEU A 361 1.21 -16.67 -18.99
N TYR A 362 1.06 -17.80 -19.69
CA TYR A 362 1.03 -19.13 -19.10
C TYR A 362 2.35 -19.49 -18.41
N ALA A 363 3.49 -19.14 -19.00
CA ALA A 363 4.80 -19.36 -18.39
C ALA A 363 4.94 -18.57 -17.07
N LEU A 364 4.55 -17.29 -17.06
CA LEU A 364 4.53 -16.46 -15.84
C LEU A 364 3.60 -17.05 -14.77
N GLN A 365 2.41 -17.51 -15.16
CA GLN A 365 1.47 -18.14 -14.23
C GLN A 365 2.04 -19.43 -13.64
N LYS A 366 2.63 -20.29 -14.47
CA LYS A 366 3.23 -21.56 -14.04
C LYS A 366 4.36 -21.35 -13.06
N GLU A 367 5.31 -20.48 -13.41
CA GLU A 367 6.45 -20.11 -12.55
C GLU A 367 5.98 -19.52 -11.22
N LEU A 368 4.97 -18.63 -11.24
CA LEU A 368 4.48 -18.01 -10.02
C LEU A 368 3.87 -19.03 -9.04
N VAL A 369 3.26 -20.10 -9.54
CA VAL A 369 2.70 -21.18 -8.70
C VAL A 369 3.79 -21.89 -7.88
N GLU A 370 5.03 -21.94 -8.35
CA GLU A 370 6.13 -22.60 -7.64
C GLU A 370 6.48 -21.91 -6.32
N PHE A 371 6.21 -20.60 -6.22
CA PHE A 371 6.43 -19.80 -5.02
C PHE A 371 5.29 -19.89 -3.99
N ARG A 372 4.18 -20.57 -4.33
CA ARG A 372 3.00 -20.65 -3.48
C ARG A 372 3.31 -21.31 -2.13
N PRO A 373 3.00 -20.66 -1.00
CA PRO A 373 3.19 -21.28 0.31
C PRO A 373 2.26 -22.48 0.52
N GLN A 374 2.80 -23.54 1.12
CA GLN A 374 2.02 -24.73 1.48
C GLN A 374 0.93 -24.38 2.51
N ASN A 375 -0.27 -24.91 2.30
CA ASN A 375 -1.40 -24.77 3.22
C ASN A 375 -1.77 -23.33 3.62
N TYR A 376 -1.39 -22.33 2.80
CA TYR A 376 -1.57 -20.91 3.13
C TYR A 376 -3.01 -20.57 3.56
N LYS A 377 -4.02 -21.03 2.81
CA LYS A 377 -5.43 -20.71 3.10
C LYS A 377 -5.91 -21.24 4.46
N ILE A 378 -5.51 -22.45 4.82
CA ILE A 378 -5.88 -23.09 6.10
C ILE A 378 -5.17 -22.35 7.24
N ARG A 379 -3.85 -22.18 7.11
CA ARG A 379 -3.02 -21.47 8.10
C ARG A 379 -3.46 -20.02 8.30
N TYR A 380 -3.91 -19.36 7.25
CA TYR A 380 -4.40 -17.98 7.32
C TYR A 380 -5.60 -17.85 8.26
N LYS A 381 -6.60 -18.73 8.12
CA LYS A 381 -7.77 -18.71 9.00
C LYS A 381 -7.39 -18.93 10.47
N ILE A 382 -6.48 -19.88 10.73
CA ILE A 382 -5.98 -20.19 12.07
C ILE A 382 -5.26 -18.97 12.66
N ARG A 383 -4.28 -18.42 11.94
CA ARG A 383 -3.46 -17.28 12.36
C ARG A 383 -4.29 -16.02 12.62
N VAL A 384 -5.31 -15.76 11.80
CA VAL A 384 -6.25 -14.66 12.04
C VAL A 384 -7.04 -14.89 13.34
N LYS A 385 -7.53 -16.10 13.59
CA LYS A 385 -8.27 -16.43 14.81
C LYS A 385 -7.38 -16.27 16.05
N GLU A 386 -6.14 -16.75 15.99
CA GLU A 386 -5.13 -16.58 17.04
C GLU A 386 -4.82 -15.11 17.30
N ALA A 387 -4.58 -14.32 16.23
CA ALA A 387 -4.32 -12.89 16.35
C ALA A 387 -5.48 -12.15 17.03
N LYS A 388 -6.74 -12.48 16.67
CA LYS A 388 -7.94 -11.93 17.32
C LYS A 388 -8.01 -12.29 18.82
N LYS A 389 -7.74 -13.56 19.16
CA LYS A 389 -7.74 -14.04 20.55
C LYS A 389 -6.66 -13.31 21.38
N ASN A 390 -5.44 -13.27 20.86
CA ASN A 390 -4.30 -12.63 21.53
C ASN A 390 -4.54 -11.12 21.69
N ALA A 391 -5.07 -10.45 20.67
CA ALA A 391 -5.36 -9.03 20.75
C ALA A 391 -6.40 -8.69 21.83
N LYS A 392 -7.47 -9.48 21.95
CA LYS A 392 -8.48 -9.30 23.00
C LYS A 392 -7.86 -9.45 24.39
N LYS A 393 -7.04 -10.49 24.59
CA LYS A 393 -6.33 -10.74 25.86
C LYS A 393 -5.43 -9.56 26.23
N THR A 394 -4.53 -9.17 25.32
CA THR A 394 -3.61 -8.03 25.53
C THR A 394 -4.36 -6.72 25.80
N PHE A 395 -5.47 -6.48 25.10
CA PHE A 395 -6.28 -5.29 25.31
C PHE A 395 -6.94 -5.27 26.69
N GLN A 396 -7.50 -6.39 27.15
CA GLN A 396 -8.09 -6.51 28.49
C GLN A 396 -7.04 -6.32 29.59
N GLU A 397 -5.83 -6.86 29.42
CA GLU A 397 -4.72 -6.65 30.35
C GLU A 397 -4.30 -5.18 30.43
N LYS A 398 -4.20 -4.49 29.28
CA LYS A 398 -3.93 -3.04 29.23
C LYS A 398 -5.02 -2.24 29.96
N LEU A 399 -6.29 -2.61 29.78
CA LEU A 399 -7.40 -1.94 30.46
C LEU A 399 -7.36 -2.14 31.97
N ARG A 400 -7.08 -3.37 32.44
CA ARG A 400 -6.90 -3.68 33.87
C ARG A 400 -5.76 -2.87 34.48
N ARG A 401 -4.60 -2.79 33.82
CA ARG A 401 -3.46 -1.97 34.28
C ARG A 401 -3.81 -0.49 34.38
N LYS A 402 -4.49 0.06 33.36
CA LYS A 402 -4.93 1.47 33.38
C LYS A 402 -5.91 1.77 34.52
N ASN A 403 -6.85 0.86 34.77
CA ASN A 403 -7.80 1.00 35.88
C ASN A 403 -7.11 0.92 37.24
N LEU A 404 -6.13 0.01 37.39
CA LEU A 404 -5.32 -0.09 38.61
C LEU A 404 -4.51 1.19 38.85
N GLN A 405 -3.83 1.73 37.83
CA GLN A 405 -3.10 3.00 37.92
C GLN A 405 -4.03 4.16 38.31
N LYS A 406 -5.23 4.23 37.72
CA LYS A 406 -6.22 5.25 38.08
C LYS A 406 -6.70 5.11 39.53
N LYS A 407 -6.85 3.89 40.04
CA LYS A 407 -7.21 3.62 41.43
C LYS A 407 -6.09 4.05 42.38
N LEU A 408 -4.84 3.70 42.07
CA LEU A 408 -3.67 4.10 42.87
C LEU A 408 -3.51 5.62 42.90
N LEU A 409 -3.65 6.30 41.76
CA LEU A 409 -3.55 7.76 41.69
C LEU A 409 -4.64 8.45 42.53
N ARG A 410 -5.87 7.95 42.51
CA ARG A 410 -6.96 8.46 43.36
C ARG A 410 -6.67 8.25 44.85
N SER A 411 -6.23 7.05 45.22
CA SER A 411 -5.84 6.75 46.60
C SER A 411 -4.75 7.69 47.11
N TYR A 412 -3.74 7.96 46.28
CA TYR A 412 -2.66 8.88 46.59
C TYR A 412 -3.13 10.34 46.73
N GLN A 413 -4.01 10.79 45.84
CA GLN A 413 -4.62 12.12 45.91
C GLN A 413 -5.48 12.30 47.17
N GLU A 414 -6.25 11.28 47.55
CA GLU A 414 -7.04 11.27 48.79
C GLU A 414 -6.16 11.30 50.03
N GLU A 415 -5.02 10.60 50.03
CA GLU A 415 -4.04 10.62 51.12
C GLU A 415 -3.38 11.98 51.28
N ILE A 416 -2.95 12.62 50.18
CA ILE A 416 -2.43 13.99 50.19
C ILE A 416 -3.48 14.96 50.75
N LEU A 417 -4.72 14.86 50.28
CA LEU A 417 -5.79 15.75 50.74
C LEU A 417 -6.03 15.60 52.24
N LYS A 418 -6.05 14.36 52.76
CA LYS A 418 -6.16 14.09 54.20
C LYS A 418 -5.00 14.70 54.99
N GLN A 419 -3.76 14.58 54.51
CA GLN A 419 -2.59 15.17 55.15
C GLN A 419 -2.66 16.70 55.17
N LEU A 420 -3.08 17.33 54.07
CA LEU A 420 -3.27 18.79 54.00
C LEU A 420 -4.38 19.28 54.93
N THR A 421 -5.53 18.59 54.98
CA THR A 421 -6.63 18.94 55.89
C THR A 421 -6.23 18.81 57.35
N ALA A 422 -5.44 17.78 57.70
CA ALA A 422 -4.91 17.61 59.04
C ALA A 422 -3.93 18.74 59.44
N ALA A 423 -3.10 19.20 58.50
CA ALA A 423 -2.13 20.28 58.73
C ALA A 423 -2.78 21.69 58.84
N THR A 424 -3.99 21.88 58.31
CA THR A 424 -4.74 23.15 58.40
C THR A 424 -5.57 23.32 59.68
N MET A 425 -5.59 22.32 60.57
CA MET A 425 -6.12 22.51 61.91
C MET A 425 -5.20 23.46 62.70
N PRO A 426 -5.73 24.47 63.42
CA PRO A 426 -4.94 25.53 64.02
C PRO A 426 -4.07 25.00 65.17
N THR A 427 -2.86 24.57 64.83
CA THR A 427 -1.75 24.42 65.77
C THR A 427 -0.83 25.63 65.61
N ASN A 428 -0.63 26.40 66.69
CA ASN A 428 0.24 27.58 66.77
C ASN A 428 1.75 27.25 66.60
N GLN A 429 2.14 26.32 65.73
CA GLN A 429 3.54 25.96 65.47
C GLN A 429 3.85 25.98 63.97
N PRO A 430 4.99 26.58 63.55
CA PRO A 430 5.36 26.74 62.15
C PRO A 430 5.73 25.41 61.48
N LEU A 431 5.14 25.15 60.31
CA LEU A 431 5.34 23.94 59.49
C LEU A 431 6.69 23.95 58.74
N LYS A 432 7.49 22.91 58.96
CA LYS A 432 8.67 22.57 58.14
C LYS A 432 8.23 21.62 57.01
N VAL A 433 8.10 22.14 55.79
CA VAL A 433 7.73 21.33 54.62
C VAL A 433 8.95 20.55 54.13
N VAL A 434 8.89 19.22 54.21
CA VAL A 434 9.86 18.32 53.56
C VAL A 434 9.15 17.67 52.38
N ALA A 435 9.52 18.07 51.16
CA ALA A 435 8.99 17.46 49.94
C ALA A 435 9.65 16.08 49.73
N PRO A 436 8.88 14.98 49.56
CA PRO A 436 9.47 13.70 49.24
C PRO A 436 9.90 13.66 47.77
N ALA A 437 11.10 13.13 47.52
CA ALA A 437 11.64 12.92 46.19
C ALA A 437 10.84 11.81 45.47
N ILE A 438 10.08 12.19 44.44
CA ILE A 438 9.37 11.24 43.58
C ILE A 438 10.37 10.66 42.57
N GLN A 439 10.76 9.39 42.73
CA GLN A 439 11.36 8.62 41.65
C GLN A 439 10.27 8.14 40.70
N VAL A 440 10.30 8.62 39.46
CA VAL A 440 9.38 8.26 38.38
C VAL A 440 9.84 6.92 37.78
N PHE A 441 8.95 5.91 37.75
CA PHE A 441 9.14 4.62 37.07
C PHE A 441 8.39 4.56 35.74
#